data_AF-A0A9D7C7F8-F1
#
_entry.id   AF-A0A9D7C7F8-F1
#
_cell.length_a   1.000
_cell.length_b   1.000
_cell.length_c   1.000
_cell.angle_alpha   90.00
_cell.angle_beta   90.00
_cell.angle_gamma   90.00
#
_symmetry.space_group_name_H-M   'P 1'
#
loop_
_entity.id
_entity.type
_entity.pdbx_description
1 polymer ?
#
loop_
_entity_poly.entity_id
_entity_poly.type
_entity_poly.pdbx_seq_one_letter_code
_entity_poly.pdbx_strand_id
1 'polypeptide(L)'
;MKTHNTIYHLILLCVLFFMATSSVAQQMNAPVQPDAQAPAASAYQNSSITCNIIDALNGTFGYDVFVDGKLVIHQASIPAMSGNEGFKTKEDAIKVAELVMYKIRKGEMPPTVTTDELRDLKVIK
;
A
#
# COMPACT_ATOMS: atom_id res chain seq x y z
N MET A 1 1.33 57.23 40.94
CA MET A 1 1.06 55.94 41.64
C MET A 1 -0.16 55.19 41.07
N LYS A 2 -0.34 55.14 39.74
CA LYS A 2 -1.46 54.40 39.08
C LYS A 2 -0.98 53.45 37.98
N THR A 3 0.31 53.09 37.97
CA THR A 3 0.92 52.23 36.95
C THR A 3 0.98 50.75 37.37
N HIS A 4 0.88 50.44 38.66
CA HIS A 4 0.96 49.04 39.13
C HIS A 4 -0.31 48.23 38.87
N ASN A 5 -1.52 48.82 38.94
CA ASN A 5 -2.76 48.06 38.73
C ASN A 5 -3.06 47.78 37.23
N THR A 6 -2.61 48.66 36.34
CA THR A 6 -2.68 48.45 34.88
C THR A 6 -1.75 47.35 34.39
N ILE A 7 -0.60 47.14 35.05
CA ILE A 7 0.33 46.07 34.70
C ILE A 7 -0.25 44.69 35.04
N TYR A 8 -0.97 44.54 36.16
CA TYR A 8 -1.66 43.28 36.46
C TYR A 8 -2.84 43.00 35.54
N HIS A 9 -3.60 44.01 35.10
CA HIS A 9 -4.62 43.81 34.06
C HIS A 9 -4.01 43.44 32.71
N LEU A 10 -2.86 44.02 32.34
CA LEU A 10 -2.15 43.68 31.10
C LEU A 10 -1.54 42.26 31.14
N ILE A 11 -1.05 41.82 32.30
CA ILE A 11 -0.49 40.47 32.50
C ILE A 11 -1.61 39.41 32.65
N LEU A 12 -2.72 39.74 33.30
CA LEU A 12 -3.90 38.87 33.46
C LEU A 12 -4.64 38.64 32.13
N LEU A 13 -4.65 39.63 31.24
CA LEU A 13 -5.24 39.52 29.90
C LEU A 13 -4.39 38.66 28.95
N CYS A 14 -3.08 38.59 29.14
CA CYS A 14 -2.18 37.73 28.36
C CYS A 14 -2.18 36.25 28.81
N VAL A 15 -2.47 35.96 30.09
CA VAL A 15 -2.54 34.58 30.60
C VAL A 15 -3.88 33.90 30.26
N LEU A 16 -4.96 34.67 30.08
CA LEU A 16 -6.26 34.16 29.62
C LEU A 16 -6.35 33.90 28.11
N PHE A 17 -5.35 34.31 27.32
CA PHE A 17 -5.26 33.99 25.90
C PHE A 17 -4.44 32.72 25.60
N PHE A 18 -3.80 32.13 26.62
CA PHE A 18 -2.97 30.93 26.48
C PHE A 18 -3.69 29.61 26.82
N MET A 19 -5.00 29.67 27.15
CA MET A 19 -5.85 28.50 27.43
C MET A 19 -7.13 28.48 26.59
N ALA A 20 -7.04 28.87 25.31
CA ALA A 20 -8.07 28.61 24.33
C ALA A 20 -7.58 27.56 23.31
N THR A 21 -7.93 26.31 23.63
CA THR A 21 -8.31 25.27 22.66
C THR A 21 -7.27 24.88 21.60
N SER A 22 -6.43 23.93 22.00
CA SER A 22 -6.33 22.61 21.37
C SER A 22 -7.01 22.44 19.99
N SER A 23 -6.16 22.25 18.98
CA SER A 23 -6.30 21.28 17.90
C SER A 23 -7.68 21.05 17.28
N VAL A 24 -7.99 21.82 16.24
CA VAL A 24 -8.59 21.26 15.01
C VAL A 24 -7.68 21.66 13.84
N ALA A 25 -6.56 20.96 13.71
CA ALA A 25 -5.91 20.81 12.42
C ALA A 25 -6.52 19.55 11.79
N GLN A 26 -6.99 19.69 10.55
CA GLN A 26 -7.54 18.60 9.75
C GLN A 26 -6.69 17.34 9.84
N GLN A 27 -7.31 16.22 10.21
CA GLN A 27 -7.01 14.97 9.52
C GLN A 27 -8.27 14.09 9.49
N MET A 28 -9.10 14.28 8.46
CA MET A 28 -9.76 13.12 7.85
C MET A 28 -8.65 12.30 7.20
N ASN A 29 -7.98 11.48 7.99
CA ASN A 29 -7.27 10.32 7.48
C ASN A 29 -7.29 9.27 8.59
N ALA A 30 -7.72 8.09 8.20
CA ALA A 30 -8.05 6.95 9.05
C ALA A 30 -6.96 6.64 10.09
N PRO A 31 -7.32 6.06 11.25
CA PRO A 31 -6.32 5.56 12.18
C PRO A 31 -5.72 4.30 11.58
N VAL A 32 -4.44 4.32 11.22
CA VAL A 32 -3.66 3.08 11.17
C VAL A 32 -2.32 3.36 11.82
N GLN A 33 -2.22 2.94 13.08
CA GLN A 33 -0.98 2.84 13.82
C GLN A 33 -0.09 1.73 13.21
N PRO A 34 1.25 1.85 13.28
CA PRO A 34 2.18 0.89 12.71
C PRO A 34 2.36 -0.31 13.66
N ASP A 35 1.48 -1.29 13.54
CA ASP A 35 1.77 -2.69 13.87
C ASP A 35 1.40 -3.53 12.64
N ALA A 36 2.15 -4.60 12.41
CA ALA A 36 2.18 -5.38 11.18
C ALA A 36 0.87 -6.17 10.89
N GLN A 37 -0.22 -5.46 10.65
CA GLN A 37 -1.48 -6.01 10.15
C GLN A 37 -1.65 -5.58 8.70
N ALA A 38 -1.79 -6.57 7.82
CA ALA A 38 -2.13 -6.38 6.42
C ALA A 38 -3.30 -5.37 6.28
N PRO A 39 -3.21 -4.40 5.36
CA PRO A 39 -4.29 -3.45 5.12
C PRO A 39 -5.61 -4.20 4.92
N ALA A 40 -6.66 -3.79 5.64
CA ALA A 40 -7.97 -4.42 5.56
C ALA A 40 -8.47 -4.47 4.10
N ALA A 41 -9.28 -5.48 3.75
CA ALA A 41 -9.86 -5.71 2.42
C ALA A 41 -10.43 -4.48 1.70
N SER A 42 -10.83 -3.44 2.45
CA SER A 42 -11.35 -2.17 1.96
C SER A 42 -10.29 -1.19 1.44
N ALA A 43 -9.01 -1.35 1.80
CA ALA A 43 -7.95 -0.38 1.49
C ALA A 43 -7.65 -0.24 -0.01
N TYR A 44 -7.91 -1.30 -0.79
CA TYR A 44 -7.58 -1.35 -2.23
C TYR A 44 -8.79 -1.40 -3.16
N GLN A 45 -10.02 -1.32 -2.63
CA GLN A 45 -11.24 -1.46 -3.44
C GLN A 45 -11.36 -0.39 -4.53
N ASN A 46 -10.86 0.82 -4.23
CA ASN A 46 -10.91 1.98 -5.13
C ASN A 46 -9.53 2.37 -5.67
N SER A 47 -8.50 1.54 -5.44
CA SER A 47 -7.14 1.82 -5.93
C SER A 47 -7.01 1.50 -7.41
N SER A 48 -6.20 2.28 -8.12
CA SER A 48 -5.78 1.97 -9.47
C SER A 48 -4.67 0.91 -9.41
N ILE A 49 -5.03 -0.34 -9.72
CA ILE A 49 -4.08 -1.46 -9.77
C ILE A 49 -3.72 -1.75 -11.23
N THR A 50 -2.44 -1.67 -11.56
CA THR A 50 -1.92 -1.89 -12.92
C THR A 50 -0.73 -2.83 -12.89
N CYS A 51 -0.48 -3.57 -13.97
CA CYS A 51 0.69 -4.43 -14.09
C CYS A 51 1.52 -4.11 -15.33
N ASN A 52 2.84 -4.31 -15.23
CA ASN A 52 3.78 -4.27 -16.35
C ASN A 52 4.52 -5.59 -16.47
N ILE A 53 4.82 -6.02 -17.70
CA ILE A 53 5.64 -7.20 -17.95
C ILE A 53 7.10 -6.80 -18.02
N ILE A 54 7.95 -7.59 -17.36
CA ILE A 54 9.40 -7.38 -17.31
C ILE A 54 10.13 -8.58 -17.90
N ASP A 55 11.30 -8.33 -18.47
CA ASP A 55 12.21 -9.40 -18.85
C ASP A 55 12.89 -9.99 -17.60
N ALA A 56 13.04 -11.31 -17.59
CA ALA A 56 13.66 -12.06 -16.50
C ALA A 56 14.83 -12.92 -17.01
N LEU A 57 15.43 -13.70 -16.11
CA LEU A 57 16.58 -14.55 -16.42
C LEU A 57 16.28 -15.52 -17.56
N ASN A 58 17.31 -15.90 -18.32
CA ASN A 58 17.22 -16.91 -19.38
C ASN A 58 16.19 -16.59 -20.49
N GLY A 59 15.87 -15.31 -20.71
CA GLY A 59 14.87 -14.90 -21.71
C GLY A 59 13.43 -15.25 -21.32
N THR A 60 13.17 -15.42 -20.02
CA THR A 60 11.83 -15.60 -19.46
C THR A 60 11.20 -14.25 -19.11
N PHE A 61 9.96 -14.28 -18.61
CA PHE A 61 9.19 -13.08 -18.27
C PHE A 61 8.74 -13.09 -16.81
N GLY A 62 8.76 -11.92 -16.19
CA GLY A 62 8.16 -11.64 -14.90
C GLY A 62 7.09 -10.57 -15.01
N TYR A 63 6.62 -10.07 -13.87
CA TYR A 63 5.72 -8.93 -13.83
C TYR A 63 5.96 -8.03 -12.61
N ASP A 64 5.61 -6.77 -12.79
CA ASP A 64 5.49 -5.78 -11.74
C ASP A 64 4.02 -5.43 -11.52
N VAL A 65 3.60 -5.26 -10.27
CA VAL A 65 2.27 -4.76 -9.92
C VAL A 65 2.40 -3.45 -9.18
N PHE A 66 1.67 -2.45 -9.67
CA PHE A 66 1.60 -1.10 -9.13
C PHE A 66 0.22 -0.87 -8.54
N VAL A 67 0.18 -0.22 -7.37
CA VAL A 67 -1.05 0.26 -6.73
C VAL A 67 -0.92 1.76 -6.57
N ASP A 68 -1.84 2.51 -7.18
CA ASP A 68 -1.84 3.98 -7.19
C ASP A 68 -0.48 4.54 -7.66
N GLY A 69 0.11 3.89 -8.68
CA GLY A 69 1.39 4.24 -9.28
C GLY A 69 2.63 3.81 -8.49
N LYS A 70 2.48 3.24 -7.29
CA LYS A 70 3.59 2.73 -6.49
C LYS A 70 3.83 1.25 -6.78
N LEU A 71 5.08 0.86 -7.04
CA LEU A 71 5.47 -0.55 -7.16
C LEU A 71 5.24 -1.27 -5.82
N VAL A 72 4.38 -2.29 -5.83
CA VAL A 72 4.03 -3.10 -4.65
C VAL A 72 4.57 -4.52 -4.75
N ILE A 73 4.53 -5.11 -5.96
CA ILE A 73 5.05 -6.45 -6.22
C ILE A 73 6.04 -6.36 -7.37
N HIS A 74 7.22 -6.93 -7.17
CA HIS A 74 8.21 -7.19 -8.22
C HIS A 74 8.47 -8.69 -8.26
N GLN A 75 8.01 -9.36 -9.32
CA GLN A 75 8.02 -10.81 -9.40
C GLN A 75 8.72 -11.25 -10.70
N ALA A 76 10.03 -11.42 -10.64
CA ALA A 76 10.86 -11.87 -11.76
C ALA A 76 10.78 -13.39 -12.02
N SER A 77 10.39 -14.20 -11.02
CA SER A 77 10.32 -15.66 -11.12
C SER A 77 8.89 -16.20 -10.95
N ILE A 78 8.65 -17.46 -11.30
CA ILE A 78 7.34 -18.09 -11.11
C ILE A 78 7.06 -18.25 -9.59
N PRO A 79 5.95 -17.72 -9.05
CA PRO A 79 5.57 -17.94 -7.65
C PRO A 79 5.39 -19.43 -7.33
N ALA A 80 5.61 -19.82 -6.07
CA ALA A 80 5.40 -21.21 -5.59
C ALA A 80 6.18 -22.30 -6.35
N MET A 81 7.16 -21.93 -7.16
CA MET A 81 8.08 -22.84 -7.86
C MET A 81 9.50 -22.62 -7.33
N SER A 82 10.29 -23.69 -7.30
CA SER A 82 11.71 -23.58 -6.95
C SER A 82 12.51 -23.01 -8.12
N GLY A 83 13.57 -22.26 -7.79
CA GLY A 83 14.45 -21.63 -8.76
C GLY A 83 14.11 -20.17 -9.06
N ASN A 84 14.79 -19.60 -10.05
CA ASN A 84 14.76 -18.18 -10.36
C ASN A 84 14.26 -17.89 -11.79
N GLU A 85 13.71 -18.91 -12.46
CA GLU A 85 13.15 -18.74 -13.80
C GLU A 85 11.77 -18.09 -13.74
N GLY A 86 11.52 -17.18 -14.68
CA GLY A 86 10.21 -16.58 -14.92
C GLY A 86 9.34 -17.45 -15.83
N PHE A 87 8.23 -16.87 -16.28
CA PHE A 87 7.30 -17.49 -17.22
C PHE A 87 7.90 -17.61 -18.62
N LYS A 88 7.55 -18.67 -19.34
CA LYS A 88 8.04 -18.91 -20.71
C LYS A 88 7.46 -17.91 -21.73
N THR A 89 6.27 -17.38 -21.45
CA THR A 89 5.56 -16.46 -22.34
C THR A 89 5.10 -15.24 -21.56
N LYS A 90 4.91 -14.11 -22.26
CA LYS A 90 4.39 -12.88 -21.65
C LYS A 90 2.95 -13.08 -21.20
N GLU A 91 2.18 -13.83 -21.99
CA GLU A 91 0.78 -14.15 -21.72
C GLU A 91 0.61 -14.91 -20.40
N ASP A 92 1.53 -15.82 -20.08
CA ASP A 92 1.49 -16.54 -18.80
C ASP A 92 1.83 -15.63 -17.61
N ALA A 93 2.81 -14.73 -17.77
CA ALA A 93 3.10 -13.70 -16.77
C ALA A 93 1.90 -12.77 -16.53
N ILE A 94 1.20 -12.36 -17.60
CA ILE A 94 -0.01 -11.52 -17.51
C ILE A 94 -1.12 -12.21 -16.72
N LYS A 95 -1.45 -13.47 -17.02
CA LYS A 95 -2.51 -14.21 -16.30
C LYS A 95 -2.25 -14.27 -14.80
N VAL A 96 -1.00 -14.50 -14.39
CA VAL A 96 -0.64 -14.57 -12.98
C VAL A 96 -0.63 -13.17 -12.35
N ALA A 97 -0.17 -12.14 -13.08
CA ALA A 97 -0.27 -10.76 -12.64
C ALA A 97 -1.74 -10.36 -12.39
N GLU A 98 -2.66 -10.74 -13.27
CA GLU A 98 -4.11 -10.50 -13.10
C GLU A 98 -4.68 -11.19 -11.85
N LEU A 99 -4.28 -12.43 -11.57
CA LEU A 99 -4.65 -13.12 -10.33
C LEU A 99 -4.14 -12.36 -9.11
N VAL A 100 -2.89 -11.88 -9.13
CA VAL A 100 -2.31 -11.08 -8.05
C VAL A 100 -3.05 -9.75 -7.88
N MET A 101 -3.34 -9.04 -8.97
CA MET A 101 -4.12 -7.80 -8.93
C MET A 101 -5.51 -8.02 -8.33
N TYR A 102 -6.17 -9.13 -8.68
CA TYR A 102 -7.46 -9.52 -8.11
C TYR A 102 -7.36 -9.77 -6.60
N LYS A 103 -6.34 -10.49 -6.13
CA LYS A 103 -6.09 -10.74 -4.70
C LYS A 103 -5.81 -9.47 -3.92
N ILE A 104 -4.98 -8.58 -4.48
CA ILE A 104 -4.70 -7.26 -3.88
C ILE A 104 -5.98 -6.44 -3.79
N ARG A 105 -6.83 -6.45 -4.82
CA ARG A 105 -8.11 -5.73 -4.78
C ARG A 105 -9.05 -6.26 -3.69
N LYS A 106 -8.97 -7.54 -3.34
CA LYS A 106 -9.67 -8.14 -2.18
C LYS A 106 -8.97 -7.88 -0.84
N GLY A 107 -7.84 -7.19 -0.86
CA GLY A 107 -6.94 -6.89 0.27
C GLY A 107 -6.27 -8.10 0.88
N GLU A 108 -6.01 -9.13 0.08
CA GLU A 108 -5.05 -10.18 0.44
C GLU A 108 -3.63 -9.60 0.29
N MET A 109 -3.00 -9.26 1.42
CA MET A 109 -1.64 -8.69 1.46
C MET A 109 -0.74 -9.40 2.49
N PRO A 110 0.46 -9.90 2.09
CA PRO A 110 0.91 -10.04 0.71
C PRO A 110 0.05 -11.08 -0.06
N PRO A 111 -0.17 -10.87 -1.37
CA PRO A 111 -0.94 -11.80 -2.18
C PRO A 111 -0.18 -13.13 -2.28
N THR A 112 -0.85 -14.22 -1.92
CA THR A 112 -0.28 -15.57 -2.05
C THR A 112 -0.82 -16.23 -3.31
N VAL A 113 0.08 -16.75 -4.14
CA VAL A 113 -0.26 -17.55 -5.32
C VAL A 113 0.17 -18.99 -5.04
N THR A 114 -0.77 -19.92 -5.17
CA THR A 114 -0.50 -21.36 -4.93
C THR A 114 -0.16 -22.08 -6.24
N THR A 115 0.48 -23.24 -6.12
CA THR A 115 0.76 -24.09 -7.29
C THR A 115 -0.51 -24.55 -8.00
N ASP A 116 -1.61 -24.77 -7.27
CA ASP A 116 -2.88 -25.19 -7.86
C ASP A 116 -3.52 -24.06 -8.67
N GLU A 117 -3.47 -22.81 -8.19
CA GLU A 117 -3.92 -21.65 -8.96
C GLU A 117 -3.11 -21.49 -10.27
N LEU A 118 -1.81 -21.78 -10.23
CA LEU A 118 -0.98 -21.76 -11.43
C LEU A 118 -1.33 -22.88 -12.43
N ARG A 119 -1.71 -24.07 -11.94
CA ARG A 119 -2.20 -25.17 -12.78
C ARG A 119 -3.54 -24.86 -13.40
N ASP A 120 -4.45 -24.25 -12.63
CA ASP A 120 -5.78 -23.83 -13.11
C ASP A 120 -5.65 -22.79 -14.22
N LEU A 121 -4.70 -21.86 -14.10
CA LEU A 121 -4.35 -20.88 -15.14
C LEU A 121 -3.58 -21.50 -16.32
N LYS A 122 -3.19 -22.78 -16.23
CA LYS A 122 -2.42 -23.52 -17.24
C LYS A 122 -1.08 -22.87 -17.60
N VAL A 123 -0.48 -22.16 -16.66
CA VAL A 123 0.83 -21.50 -16.84
C VAL A 123 1.99 -22.41 -16.44
N ILE A 124 1.71 -23.46 -15.69
CA ILE A 124 2.63 -24.57 -15.38
C ILE A 124 1.97 -25.92 -15.69
N LYS A 125 2.79 -26.96 -15.83
CA LYS A 125 2.35 -28.33 -16.09
C LYS A 125 2.35 -29.18 -14.83
#